data_AF-A0A957MFW7-F1
#
_entry.id   AF-A0A957MFW7-F1
#
_cell.length_a   1.000
_cell.length_b   1.000
_cell.length_c   1.000
_cell.angle_alpha   90.00
_cell.angle_beta   90.00
_cell.angle_gamma   90.00
#
_symmetry.space_group_name_H-M   'P 1'
#
loop_
_entity.id
_entity.type
_entity.pdbx_description
1 polymer ?
#
loop_
_entity_poly.entity_id
_entity_poly.type
_entity_poly.pdbx_seq_one_letter_code
_entity_poly.pdbx_strand_id
1 'polypeptide(L)'
;MLAAHRLFPGRFGVDESAAEAPAQKKAAGNVWRSRYVLLIYGVLAGWTLSFFFLDTIFAERLGASFPTEIEVAAVLGIYSMLRGVLMLFSGLVLSGPILSRYGLRVGLLVLPVGLAASMLLFIVPGLIWGVIPFLFWPALVAKLVNYGLDSVDRSSLSILYQPLPVNLRLRVQSVAEGVLQPLMMVVTGVLLLVLMQIFGVSVVQLGIGLMATLAGWVVVAMLAGREYPKMLMAAIMRRRLEDGENVPADEASRAILLQATQGERADVVIYALERLDATEGGTPTATLLSLLDHPLPAVRRHAIARLARTGDTAAVDALESRRAVETLPDVRGALLRAAL
;
A
#
# COMPACT_ATOMS: atom_id res chain seq x y z
N MET A 1 -38.55 -44.55 -8.30
CA MET A 1 -37.21 -44.01 -7.96
C MET A 1 -36.24 -45.11 -7.50
N LEU A 2 -36.14 -46.24 -8.21
CA LEU A 2 -35.30 -47.40 -7.80
C LEU A 2 -34.36 -47.89 -8.91
N ALA A 3 -34.18 -47.12 -9.99
CA ALA A 3 -33.37 -47.52 -11.14
C ALA A 3 -32.20 -46.57 -11.47
N ALA A 4 -31.87 -45.60 -10.59
CA ALA A 4 -30.81 -44.62 -10.86
C ALA A 4 -29.54 -44.80 -9.99
N HIS A 5 -29.50 -45.80 -9.10
CA HIS A 5 -28.41 -45.94 -8.12
C HIS A 5 -27.32 -46.95 -8.51
N ARG A 6 -27.31 -47.45 -9.75
CA ARG A 6 -26.35 -48.47 -10.23
C ARG A 6 -25.26 -47.95 -11.17
N LEU A 7 -25.16 -46.64 -11.39
CA LEU A 7 -24.24 -46.05 -12.39
C LEU A 7 -23.00 -45.34 -11.83
N PHE A 8 -22.83 -45.22 -10.50
CA PHE A 8 -21.63 -44.59 -9.91
C PHE A 8 -21.23 -45.20 -8.56
N PRO A 9 -20.48 -46.32 -8.53
CA PRO A 9 -19.88 -46.80 -7.29
C PRO A 9 -18.56 -46.04 -7.06
N GLY A 10 -18.50 -45.20 -6.02
CA GLY A 10 -17.21 -44.80 -5.44
C GLY A 10 -16.84 -43.32 -5.38
N ARG A 11 -17.78 -42.37 -5.18
CA ARG A 11 -17.38 -40.97 -4.92
C ARG A 11 -18.01 -40.25 -3.72
N PHE A 12 -18.73 -40.95 -2.85
CA PHE A 12 -19.18 -40.37 -1.58
C PHE A 12 -18.96 -41.36 -0.43
N GLY A 13 -17.69 -41.59 -0.12
CA GLY A 13 -17.29 -42.06 1.21
C GLY A 13 -16.82 -40.84 1.99
N VAL A 14 -17.69 -40.30 2.84
CA VAL A 14 -17.26 -39.40 3.91
C VAL A 14 -16.90 -40.31 5.07
N ASP A 15 -15.63 -40.72 5.12
CA ASP A 15 -15.04 -41.25 6.34
C ASP A 15 -14.33 -40.09 7.05
N GLU A 16 -14.89 -39.72 8.20
CA GLU A 16 -14.20 -39.02 9.25
C GLU A 16 -13.03 -39.89 9.75
N SER A 17 -11.80 -39.41 9.62
CA SER A 17 -10.81 -39.36 10.71
C SER A 17 -9.38 -39.16 10.16
N ALA A 18 -8.60 -38.40 10.92
CA ALA A 18 -7.13 -38.29 10.87
C ALA A 18 -6.52 -37.39 9.77
N ALA A 19 -6.47 -36.09 10.06
CA ALA A 19 -5.22 -35.44 10.45
C ALA A 19 -5.49 -33.94 10.66
N GLU A 20 -5.58 -33.53 11.92
CA GLU A 20 -5.37 -32.14 12.30
C GLU A 20 -4.01 -31.70 11.75
N ALA A 21 -4.02 -30.86 10.72
CA ALA A 21 -2.84 -30.14 10.28
C ALA A 21 -2.36 -29.25 11.44
N PRO A 22 -1.18 -29.50 12.03
CA PRO A 22 -0.71 -28.70 13.13
C PRO A 22 -0.26 -27.33 12.60
N ALA A 23 -0.88 -26.29 13.16
CA ALA A 23 -0.23 -25.01 13.43
C ALA A 23 0.37 -24.21 12.26
N GLN A 24 -0.40 -23.96 11.18
CA GLN A 24 -0.15 -22.80 10.30
C GLN A 24 -0.87 -21.52 10.80
N LYS A 25 -1.09 -21.41 12.12
CA LYS A 25 -1.82 -20.32 12.79
C LYS A 25 -0.93 -19.28 13.48
N LYS A 26 0.40 -19.30 13.32
CA LYS A 26 1.30 -18.40 14.08
C LYS A 26 2.36 -17.60 13.30
N ALA A 27 2.27 -17.52 11.97
CA ALA A 27 3.11 -16.61 11.16
C ALA A 27 2.32 -15.59 10.30
N ALA A 28 1.00 -15.54 10.44
CA ALA A 28 0.14 -14.51 9.83
C ALA A 28 -0.09 -13.30 10.76
N GLY A 29 0.83 -13.09 11.71
CA GLY A 29 0.77 -11.97 12.64
C GLY A 29 1.12 -10.65 11.94
N ASN A 30 0.17 -9.72 11.95
CA ASN A 30 0.35 -8.27 11.78
C ASN A 30 0.65 -7.65 10.40
N VAL A 31 0.65 -8.36 9.28
CA VAL A 31 0.76 -7.68 7.95
C VAL A 31 -0.49 -6.81 7.64
N TRP A 32 -1.65 -7.19 8.18
CA TRP A 32 -2.91 -6.43 8.10
C TRP A 32 -2.90 -5.08 8.86
N ARG A 33 -1.98 -4.90 9.82
CA ARG A 33 -1.73 -3.65 10.52
C ARG A 33 -0.50 -2.92 9.97
N SER A 34 0.03 -3.36 8.82
CA SER A 34 1.15 -2.66 8.22
C SER A 34 0.73 -1.22 7.92
N ARG A 35 1.58 -0.28 8.36
CA ARG A 35 1.38 1.16 8.16
C ARG A 35 1.01 1.48 6.70
N TYR A 36 1.56 0.73 5.75
CA TYR A 36 1.28 0.88 4.33
C TYR A 36 -0.17 0.57 3.93
N VAL A 37 -0.76 -0.53 4.41
CA VAL A 37 -2.17 -0.85 4.14
C VAL A 37 -3.11 0.19 4.76
N LEU A 38 -2.80 0.67 5.96
CA LEU A 38 -3.55 1.76 6.60
C LEU A 38 -3.47 3.07 5.80
N LEU A 39 -2.32 3.37 5.20
CA LEU A 39 -2.18 4.53 4.31
C LEU A 39 -3.02 4.38 3.04
N ILE A 40 -3.09 3.18 2.43
CA ILE A 40 -3.98 2.92 1.29
C ILE A 40 -5.44 3.17 1.68
N TYR A 41 -5.89 2.62 2.82
CA TYR A 41 -7.23 2.86 3.32
C TYR A 41 -7.48 4.34 3.63
N GLY A 42 -6.48 5.06 4.16
CA GLY A 42 -6.59 6.49 4.40
C GLY A 42 -6.72 7.31 3.11
N VAL A 43 -6.03 6.93 2.02
CA VAL A 43 -6.21 7.57 0.70
C VAL A 43 -7.64 7.34 0.19
N LEU A 44 -8.15 6.11 0.26
CA LEU A 44 -9.52 5.77 -0.16
C LEU A 44 -10.60 6.48 0.68
N ALA A 45 -10.38 6.56 1.99
CA ALA A 45 -11.24 7.28 2.90
C ALA A 45 -11.23 8.78 2.59
N GLY A 46 -10.06 9.36 2.32
CA GLY A 46 -9.91 10.75 1.90
C GLY A 46 -10.65 11.06 0.60
N TRP A 47 -10.52 10.17 -0.41
CA TRP A 47 -11.27 10.27 -1.66
C TRP A 47 -12.78 10.21 -1.42
N THR A 48 -13.26 9.22 -0.66
CA THR A 48 -14.69 9.02 -0.41
C THR A 48 -15.29 10.21 0.34
N LEU A 49 -14.64 10.62 1.43
CA LEU A 49 -15.06 11.77 2.23
C LEU A 49 -15.16 13.03 1.36
N SER A 50 -14.11 13.34 0.59
CA SER A 50 -14.08 14.51 -0.28
C SER A 50 -15.13 14.45 -1.39
N PHE A 51 -15.35 13.27 -1.96
CA PHE A 51 -16.38 13.04 -2.99
C PHE A 51 -17.77 13.40 -2.47
N PHE A 52 -18.17 12.91 -1.29
CA PHE A 52 -19.51 13.17 -0.74
C PHE A 52 -19.70 14.62 -0.29
N PHE A 53 -18.66 15.27 0.25
CA PHE A 53 -18.70 16.71 0.51
C PHE A 53 -18.95 17.50 -0.79
N LEU A 54 -18.18 17.21 -1.84
CA LEU A 54 -18.32 17.86 -3.14
C LEU A 54 -19.70 17.58 -3.78
N ASP A 55 -20.18 16.35 -3.69
CA ASP A 55 -21.49 15.94 -4.23
C ASP A 55 -22.63 16.67 -3.51
N THR A 56 -22.54 16.80 -2.19
CA THR A 56 -23.52 17.52 -1.38
C THR A 56 -23.51 19.02 -1.69
N ILE A 57 -22.33 19.65 -1.82
CA ILE A 57 -22.20 21.05 -2.22
C ILE A 57 -22.84 21.25 -3.60
N PHE A 58 -22.54 20.38 -4.57
CA PHE A 58 -23.11 20.47 -5.90
C PHE A 58 -24.64 20.30 -5.89
N ALA A 59 -25.16 19.29 -5.20
CA ALA A 59 -26.59 19.00 -5.12
C ALA A 59 -27.36 20.17 -4.48
N GLU A 60 -26.81 20.74 -3.41
CA GLU A 60 -27.43 21.88 -2.73
C GLU A 60 -27.41 23.14 -3.61
N ARG A 61 -26.31 23.42 -4.32
CA ARG A 61 -26.26 24.52 -5.31
C ARG A 61 -27.20 24.30 -6.48
N LEU A 62 -27.30 23.07 -6.97
CA LEU A 62 -28.20 22.72 -8.06
C LEU A 62 -29.66 22.97 -7.69
N GLY A 63 -30.09 22.51 -6.51
CA GLY A 63 -31.46 22.75 -6.03
C GLY A 63 -31.76 24.22 -5.72
N ALA A 64 -30.75 25.00 -5.29
CA ALA A 64 -30.92 26.43 -5.02
C ALA A 64 -30.94 27.30 -6.29
N SER A 65 -30.22 26.89 -7.34
CA SER A 65 -30.10 27.68 -8.58
C SER A 65 -31.19 27.39 -9.61
N PHE A 66 -31.86 26.24 -9.54
CA PHE A 66 -32.88 25.81 -10.50
C PHE A 66 -34.19 25.47 -9.77
N PRO A 67 -35.23 26.33 -9.86
CA PRO A 67 -36.45 26.18 -9.07
C PRO A 67 -37.34 25.00 -9.47
N THR A 68 -37.24 24.52 -10.71
CA THR A 68 -38.12 23.48 -11.24
C THR A 68 -37.40 22.14 -11.40
N GLU A 69 -38.11 21.04 -11.13
CA GLU A 69 -37.55 19.68 -11.30
C GLU A 69 -37.12 19.40 -12.74
N ILE A 70 -37.81 19.99 -13.72
CA ILE A 70 -37.50 19.86 -15.15
C ILE A 70 -36.14 20.50 -15.47
N GLU A 71 -35.86 21.70 -14.94
CA GLU A 71 -34.58 22.37 -15.11
C GLU A 71 -33.44 21.58 -14.44
N VAL A 72 -33.66 21.11 -13.21
CA VAL A 72 -32.69 20.26 -12.49
C VAL A 72 -32.38 19.01 -13.31
N ALA A 73 -33.39 18.32 -13.84
CA ALA A 73 -33.21 17.13 -14.67
C ALA A 73 -32.44 17.44 -15.97
N ALA A 74 -32.73 18.55 -16.63
CA ALA A 74 -32.02 18.98 -17.83
C ALA A 74 -30.53 19.25 -17.55
N VAL A 75 -30.23 19.97 -16.47
CA VAL A 75 -28.86 20.25 -16.04
C VAL A 75 -28.13 18.96 -15.68
N LEU A 76 -28.77 18.04 -14.95
CA LEU A 76 -28.20 16.72 -14.63
C LEU A 76 -27.93 15.88 -15.89
N GLY A 77 -28.78 15.98 -16.91
CA GLY A 77 -28.56 15.34 -18.21
C GLY A 77 -27.28 15.84 -18.89
N ILE A 78 -27.14 17.16 -19.02
CA ILE A 78 -25.94 17.79 -19.60
C ILE A 78 -24.70 17.46 -18.76
N TYR A 79 -24.78 17.60 -17.44
CA TYR A 79 -23.70 17.26 -16.53
C TYR A 79 -23.28 15.79 -16.67
N SER A 80 -24.24 14.86 -16.79
CA SER A 80 -23.95 13.43 -16.98
C SER A 80 -23.27 13.14 -18.31
N MET A 81 -23.70 13.82 -19.38
CA MET A 81 -23.04 13.75 -20.68
C MET A 81 -21.59 14.27 -20.59
N LEU A 82 -21.39 15.47 -20.04
CA LEU A 82 -20.06 16.07 -19.86
C LEU A 82 -19.16 15.18 -19.02
N ARG A 83 -19.68 14.63 -17.93
CA ARG A 83 -18.96 13.67 -17.09
C ARG A 83 -18.53 12.45 -17.89
N GLY A 84 -19.43 11.83 -18.65
CA GLY A 84 -19.12 10.64 -19.45
C GLY A 84 -18.03 10.90 -20.48
N VAL A 85 -18.15 12.00 -21.22
CA VAL A 85 -17.14 12.47 -22.18
C VAL A 85 -15.80 12.70 -21.48
N LEU A 86 -15.80 13.41 -20.36
CA LEU A 86 -14.59 13.73 -19.61
C LEU A 86 -13.90 12.49 -19.04
N MET A 87 -14.66 11.52 -18.52
CA MET A 87 -14.13 10.24 -18.05
C MET A 87 -13.50 9.43 -19.19
N LEU A 88 -14.11 9.44 -20.37
CA LEU A 88 -13.56 8.78 -21.56
C LEU A 88 -12.22 9.42 -21.95
N PHE A 89 -12.18 10.74 -22.15
CA PHE A 89 -10.96 11.43 -22.57
C PHE A 89 -9.84 11.36 -21.51
N SER A 90 -10.17 11.56 -20.23
CA SER A 90 -9.18 11.47 -19.16
C SER A 90 -8.61 10.08 -18.98
N GLY A 91 -9.40 9.03 -19.19
CA GLY A 91 -8.94 7.64 -19.17
C GLY A 91 -7.90 7.35 -20.26
N LEU A 92 -8.14 7.87 -21.48
CA LEU A 92 -7.24 7.65 -22.61
C LEU A 92 -5.96 8.50 -22.55
N VAL A 93 -6.07 9.76 -22.14
CA VAL A 93 -5.01 10.76 -22.40
C VAL A 93 -4.21 11.14 -21.15
N LEU A 94 -4.83 11.18 -19.96
CA LEU A 94 -4.19 11.77 -18.78
C LEU A 94 -3.38 10.73 -17.97
N SER A 95 -3.93 9.53 -17.78
CA SER A 95 -3.34 8.56 -16.86
C SER A 95 -1.92 8.13 -17.29
N GLY A 96 -1.71 7.81 -18.57
CA GLY A 96 -0.42 7.29 -19.05
C GLY A 96 0.74 8.30 -18.95
N PRO A 97 0.63 9.50 -19.55
CA PRO A 97 1.68 10.51 -19.53
C PRO A 97 2.00 11.05 -18.15
N ILE A 98 0.99 11.25 -17.29
CA ILE A 98 1.21 11.82 -15.95
C ILE A 98 2.01 10.86 -15.08
N LEU A 99 1.64 9.57 -15.07
CA LEU A 99 2.34 8.55 -14.27
C LEU A 99 3.74 8.28 -14.80
N SER A 100 3.93 8.21 -16.12
CA SER A 100 5.24 7.91 -16.71
C SER A 100 6.25 9.05 -16.53
N ARG A 101 5.79 10.31 -16.58
CA ARG A 101 6.67 11.48 -16.51
C ARG A 101 6.91 12.01 -15.10
N TYR A 102 5.90 11.98 -14.24
CA TYR A 102 5.95 12.62 -12.91
C TYR A 102 5.92 11.63 -11.74
N GLY A 103 5.67 10.35 -12.02
CA GLY A 103 5.69 9.26 -11.05
C GLY A 103 4.48 9.22 -10.09
N LEU A 104 4.49 8.22 -9.21
CA LEU A 104 3.35 7.89 -8.34
C LEU A 104 2.96 9.01 -7.37
N ARG A 105 3.94 9.73 -6.80
CA ARG A 105 3.66 10.78 -5.81
C ARG A 105 2.83 11.90 -6.41
N VAL A 106 3.15 12.32 -7.64
CA VAL A 106 2.37 13.34 -8.34
C VAL A 106 0.99 12.78 -8.70
N GLY A 107 0.91 11.54 -9.18
CA GLY A 107 -0.37 10.87 -9.47
C GLY A 107 -1.34 10.87 -8.28
N LEU A 108 -0.86 10.56 -7.07
CA LEU A 108 -1.67 10.57 -5.83
C LEU A 108 -2.07 11.96 -5.35
N LEU A 109 -1.39 13.01 -5.81
CA LEU A 109 -1.63 14.40 -5.35
C LEU A 109 -2.42 15.23 -6.37
N VAL A 110 -2.39 14.86 -7.65
CA VAL A 110 -3.05 15.60 -8.73
C VAL A 110 -4.53 15.83 -8.43
N LEU A 111 -5.25 14.80 -8.02
CA LEU A 111 -6.69 14.90 -7.73
C LEU A 111 -6.96 15.78 -6.50
N PRO A 112 -6.45 15.51 -5.29
CA PRO A 112 -6.77 16.34 -4.12
C PRO A 112 -6.27 17.79 -4.26
N VAL A 113 -5.12 18.02 -4.91
CA VAL A 113 -4.62 19.38 -5.16
C VAL A 113 -5.44 20.09 -6.23
N GLY A 114 -5.84 19.42 -7.31
CA GLY A 114 -6.71 19.99 -8.33
C GLY A 114 -8.11 20.32 -7.79
N LEU A 115 -8.63 19.46 -6.90
CA LEU A 115 -9.87 19.74 -6.17
C LEU A 115 -9.72 20.92 -5.23
N ALA A 116 -8.64 21.00 -4.46
CA ALA A 116 -8.38 22.14 -3.57
C ALA A 116 -8.31 23.44 -4.36
N ALA A 117 -7.57 23.45 -5.47
CA ALA A 117 -7.44 24.62 -6.34
C ALA A 117 -8.79 25.05 -6.95
N SER A 118 -9.60 24.10 -7.43
CA SER A 118 -10.93 24.42 -7.96
C SER A 118 -11.90 24.89 -6.87
N MET A 119 -11.82 24.36 -5.65
CA MET A 119 -12.65 24.83 -4.54
C MET A 119 -12.26 26.20 -3.99
N LEU A 120 -11.05 26.71 -4.25
CA LEU A 120 -10.75 28.12 -3.98
C LEU A 120 -11.64 29.05 -4.81
N LEU A 121 -12.00 28.67 -6.04
CA LEU A 121 -12.93 29.42 -6.89
C LEU A 121 -14.37 29.42 -6.36
N PHE A 122 -14.71 28.47 -5.49
CA PHE A 122 -16.00 28.39 -4.82
C PHE A 122 -15.99 29.16 -3.49
N ILE A 123 -14.98 28.95 -2.66
CA ILE A 123 -14.92 29.48 -1.29
C ILE A 123 -14.64 30.98 -1.27
N VAL A 124 -13.67 31.45 -2.07
CA VAL A 124 -13.23 32.86 -2.03
C VAL A 124 -14.39 33.81 -2.40
N PRO A 125 -15.14 33.60 -3.49
CA PRO A 125 -16.29 34.46 -3.79
C PRO A 125 -17.43 34.33 -2.79
N GLY A 126 -17.66 33.12 -2.27
CA GLY A 126 -18.69 32.86 -1.26
C GLY A 126 -18.42 33.56 0.06
N LEU A 127 -17.15 33.65 0.48
CA LEU A 127 -16.76 34.25 1.76
C LEU A 127 -16.59 35.77 1.67
N ILE A 128 -15.97 36.28 0.60
CA ILE A 128 -15.62 37.69 0.48
C ILE A 128 -16.80 38.53 -0.03
N TRP A 129 -17.46 38.07 -1.09
CA TRP A 129 -18.51 38.85 -1.77
C TRP A 129 -19.93 38.38 -1.46
N GLY A 130 -20.09 37.23 -0.79
CA GLY A 130 -21.41 36.70 -0.42
C GLY A 130 -22.28 36.33 -1.64
N VAL A 131 -21.68 36.11 -2.81
CA VAL A 131 -22.36 35.84 -4.09
C VAL A 131 -22.86 34.40 -4.21
N ILE A 132 -23.57 33.94 -3.17
CA ILE A 132 -24.07 32.58 -2.98
C ILE A 132 -24.85 32.03 -4.21
N PRO A 133 -25.73 32.80 -4.89
CA PRO A 133 -26.47 32.31 -6.07
C PRO A 133 -25.58 31.96 -7.27
N PHE A 134 -24.40 32.58 -7.40
CA PHE A 134 -23.49 32.37 -8.52
C PHE A 134 -22.50 31.21 -8.30
N LEU A 135 -22.51 30.61 -7.10
CA LEU A 135 -21.59 29.53 -6.72
C LEU A 135 -21.88 28.18 -7.39
N PHE A 136 -22.97 28.06 -8.15
CA PHE A 136 -23.25 26.87 -8.95
C PHE A 136 -22.14 26.60 -9.97
N TRP A 137 -21.67 27.62 -10.70
CA TRP A 137 -20.66 27.42 -11.75
C TRP A 137 -19.31 26.94 -11.20
N PRO A 138 -18.74 27.55 -10.14
CA PRO A 138 -17.55 27.01 -9.49
C PRO A 138 -17.74 25.59 -8.94
N ALA A 139 -18.91 25.27 -8.37
CA ALA A 139 -19.20 23.92 -7.87
C ALA A 139 -19.24 22.90 -9.02
N LEU A 140 -19.84 23.25 -10.15
CA LEU A 140 -19.85 22.43 -11.38
C LEU A 140 -18.42 22.22 -11.90
N VAL A 141 -17.60 23.28 -11.96
CA VAL A 141 -16.19 23.17 -12.36
C VAL A 141 -15.43 22.22 -11.43
N ALA A 142 -15.56 22.35 -10.11
CA ALA A 142 -14.92 21.43 -9.16
C ALA A 142 -15.37 19.97 -9.36
N LYS A 143 -16.67 19.74 -9.64
CA LYS A 143 -17.23 18.43 -10.03
C LYS A 143 -16.59 17.88 -11.31
N LEU A 144 -16.44 18.70 -12.35
CA LEU A 144 -15.79 18.28 -13.59
C LEU A 144 -14.31 17.98 -13.35
N VAL A 145 -13.59 18.81 -12.60
CA VAL A 145 -12.19 18.55 -12.21
C VAL A 145 -12.06 17.22 -11.47
N ASN A 146 -12.98 16.90 -10.55
CA ASN A 146 -13.02 15.61 -9.86
C ASN A 146 -12.98 14.44 -10.86
N TYR A 147 -13.91 14.43 -11.82
CA TYR A 147 -13.99 13.33 -12.79
C TYR A 147 -12.88 13.34 -13.83
N GLY A 148 -12.38 14.53 -14.21
CA GLY A 148 -11.27 14.65 -15.15
C GLY A 148 -9.95 14.14 -14.59
N LEU A 149 -9.77 14.17 -13.27
CA LEU A 149 -8.55 13.70 -12.60
C LEU A 149 -8.72 12.33 -11.93
N ASP A 150 -9.95 11.80 -11.83
CA ASP A 150 -10.26 10.50 -11.22
C ASP A 150 -9.51 9.33 -11.87
N SER A 151 -9.29 9.37 -13.19
CA SER A 151 -8.54 8.32 -13.89
C SER A 151 -7.08 8.21 -13.41
N VAL A 152 -6.45 9.35 -13.12
CA VAL A 152 -5.07 9.43 -12.63
C VAL A 152 -4.98 8.88 -11.20
N ASP A 153 -5.95 9.23 -10.36
CA ASP A 153 -6.01 8.75 -8.97
C ASP A 153 -6.24 7.24 -8.91
N ARG A 154 -7.21 6.72 -9.68
CA ARG A 154 -7.45 5.26 -9.78
C ARG A 154 -6.22 4.49 -10.25
N SER A 155 -5.52 5.00 -11.26
CA SER A 155 -4.26 4.39 -11.71
C SER A 155 -3.17 4.45 -10.66
N SER A 156 -3.08 5.55 -9.91
CA SER A 156 -2.14 5.70 -8.80
C SER A 156 -2.44 4.71 -7.66
N LEU A 157 -3.72 4.54 -7.31
CA LEU A 157 -4.18 3.52 -6.35
C LEU A 157 -3.85 2.11 -6.83
N SER A 158 -4.05 1.81 -8.11
CA SER A 158 -3.68 0.52 -8.71
C SER A 158 -2.19 0.22 -8.53
N ILE A 159 -1.33 1.23 -8.71
CA ILE A 159 0.11 1.11 -8.46
C ILE A 159 0.41 0.87 -6.98
N LEU A 160 -0.28 1.55 -6.05
CA LEU A 160 -0.09 1.32 -4.60
C LEU A 160 -0.40 -0.13 -4.20
N TYR A 161 -1.28 -0.83 -4.92
CA TYR A 161 -1.57 -2.23 -4.67
C TYR A 161 -0.51 -3.20 -5.19
N GLN A 162 0.35 -2.79 -6.14
CA GLN A 162 1.31 -3.69 -6.81
C GLN A 162 2.31 -4.37 -5.88
N PRO A 163 2.91 -3.69 -4.88
CA PRO A 163 3.87 -4.32 -3.97
C PRO A 163 3.26 -5.34 -3.01
N LEU A 164 1.93 -5.40 -2.90
CA LEU A 164 1.28 -6.34 -1.99
C LEU A 164 1.29 -7.75 -2.59
N PRO A 165 1.54 -8.81 -1.78
CA PRO A 165 1.41 -10.18 -2.25
C PRO A 165 -0.04 -10.44 -2.67
N VAL A 166 -0.24 -11.29 -3.69
CA VAL A 166 -1.54 -11.49 -4.37
C VAL A 166 -2.70 -11.71 -3.39
N ASN A 167 -2.52 -12.60 -2.41
CA ASN A 167 -3.54 -12.91 -1.40
C ASN A 167 -3.90 -11.71 -0.51
N LEU A 168 -2.91 -10.88 -0.17
CA LEU A 168 -3.17 -9.67 0.60
C LEU A 168 -3.79 -8.58 -0.29
N ARG A 169 -3.34 -8.44 -1.53
CA ARG A 169 -3.88 -7.47 -2.48
C ARG A 169 -5.38 -7.65 -2.68
N LEU A 170 -5.79 -8.87 -3.05
CA LEU A 170 -7.20 -9.20 -3.27
C LEU A 170 -8.03 -8.91 -2.02
N ARG A 171 -7.53 -9.30 -0.85
CA ARG A 171 -8.21 -9.10 0.43
C ARG A 171 -8.31 -7.63 0.83
N VAL A 172 -7.25 -6.84 0.61
CA VAL A 172 -7.28 -5.39 0.86
C VAL A 172 -8.29 -4.72 -0.07
N GLN A 173 -8.34 -5.10 -1.34
CA GLN A 173 -9.34 -4.63 -2.31
C GLN A 173 -10.76 -5.03 -1.90
N SER A 174 -11.00 -6.28 -1.51
CA SER A 174 -12.31 -6.73 -1.04
C SER A 174 -12.78 -5.99 0.21
N VAL A 175 -11.88 -5.69 1.16
CA VAL A 175 -12.22 -4.88 2.35
C VAL A 175 -12.47 -3.43 1.97
N ALA A 176 -11.65 -2.87 1.07
CA ALA A 176 -11.82 -1.52 0.58
C ALA A 176 -13.21 -1.31 -0.04
N GLU A 177 -13.60 -2.20 -0.95
CA GLU A 177 -14.86 -2.12 -1.69
C GLU A 177 -16.06 -2.59 -0.86
N GLY A 178 -15.91 -3.69 -0.12
CA GLY A 178 -17.02 -4.34 0.59
C GLY A 178 -17.33 -3.76 1.97
N VAL A 179 -16.35 -3.11 2.62
CA VAL A 179 -16.52 -2.63 4.01
C VAL A 179 -16.18 -1.15 4.12
N LEU A 180 -14.95 -0.76 3.75
CA LEU A 180 -14.46 0.59 4.00
C LEU A 180 -15.28 1.62 3.23
N GLN A 181 -15.54 1.41 1.95
CA GLN A 181 -16.27 2.36 1.14
C GLN A 181 -17.72 2.56 1.64
N PRO A 182 -18.55 1.51 1.84
CA PRO A 182 -19.88 1.66 2.45
C PRO A 182 -19.83 2.30 3.85
N LEU A 183 -18.86 1.93 4.68
CA LEU A 183 -18.69 2.53 6.01
C LEU A 183 -18.41 4.03 5.90
N MET A 184 -17.47 4.43 5.03
CA MET A 184 -17.13 5.83 4.81
C MET A 184 -18.30 6.61 4.19
N MET A 185 -19.12 5.99 3.34
CA MET A 185 -20.37 6.59 2.85
C MET A 185 -21.32 6.91 4.00
N VAL A 186 -21.57 5.96 4.90
CA VAL A 186 -22.46 6.16 6.06
C VAL A 186 -21.88 7.21 7.00
N VAL A 187 -20.60 7.10 7.35
CA VAL A 187 -19.92 8.06 8.25
C VAL A 187 -19.97 9.47 7.67
N THR A 188 -19.66 9.62 6.38
CA THR A 188 -19.69 10.93 5.72
C THR A 188 -21.12 11.47 5.62
N GLY A 189 -22.09 10.63 5.28
CA GLY A 189 -23.49 11.02 5.21
C GLY A 189 -24.02 11.50 6.56
N VAL A 190 -23.76 10.75 7.64
CA VAL A 190 -24.13 11.17 9.01
C VAL A 190 -23.43 12.47 9.41
N LEU A 191 -22.13 12.60 9.12
CA LEU A 191 -21.38 13.82 9.38
C LEU A 191 -22.02 15.03 8.67
N LEU A 192 -22.31 14.90 7.38
CA LEU A 192 -22.93 15.97 6.59
C LEU A 192 -24.33 16.30 7.07
N LEU A 193 -25.15 15.30 7.40
CA LEU A 193 -26.48 15.51 7.98
C LEU A 193 -26.41 16.28 9.31
N VAL A 194 -25.48 15.90 10.20
CA VAL A 194 -25.27 16.60 11.48
C VAL A 194 -24.83 18.04 11.24
N LEU A 195 -23.86 18.27 10.35
CA LEU A 195 -23.38 19.62 10.03
C LEU A 195 -24.50 20.49 9.45
N MET A 196 -25.31 19.97 8.54
CA MET A 196 -26.35 20.75 7.87
C MET A 196 -27.60 20.95 8.75
N GLN A 197 -28.12 19.89 9.37
CA GLN A 197 -29.41 19.92 10.07
C GLN A 197 -29.31 20.35 11.54
N ILE A 198 -28.22 19.98 12.22
CA ILE A 198 -28.05 20.31 13.65
C ILE A 198 -27.28 21.61 13.80
N PHE A 199 -26.17 21.76 13.09
CA PHE A 199 -25.31 22.95 13.20
C PHE A 199 -25.66 24.07 12.21
N GLY A 200 -26.56 23.83 11.24
CA GLY A 200 -26.97 24.85 10.27
C GLY A 200 -25.82 25.34 9.38
N VAL A 201 -24.83 24.48 9.11
CA VAL A 201 -23.62 24.83 8.37
C VAL A 201 -23.97 25.24 6.94
N SER A 202 -23.51 26.41 6.52
CA SER A 202 -23.77 26.93 5.17
C SER A 202 -22.97 26.18 4.11
N VAL A 203 -23.39 26.26 2.84
CA VAL A 203 -22.67 25.60 1.74
C VAL A 203 -21.20 26.05 1.62
N VAL A 204 -20.91 27.31 1.95
CA VAL A 204 -19.54 27.86 1.91
C VAL A 204 -18.71 27.24 3.04
N GLN A 205 -19.31 27.08 4.22
CA GLN A 205 -18.66 26.40 5.35
C GLN A 205 -18.46 24.90 5.09
N LEU A 206 -19.36 24.24 4.36
CA LEU A 206 -19.11 22.88 3.85
C LEU A 206 -17.90 22.84 2.92
N GLY A 207 -17.72 23.87 2.07
CA GLY A 207 -16.52 24.04 1.25
C GLY A 207 -15.24 24.15 2.10
N ILE A 208 -15.27 24.89 3.22
CA ILE A 208 -14.15 24.96 4.16
C ILE A 208 -13.90 23.59 4.81
N GLY A 209 -14.96 22.87 5.19
CA GLY A 209 -14.87 21.49 5.68
C GLY A 209 -14.19 20.56 4.67
N LEU A 210 -14.56 20.66 3.39
CA LEU A 210 -13.93 19.93 2.30
C LEU A 210 -12.43 20.30 2.16
N MET A 211 -12.04 21.56 2.32
CA MET A 211 -10.61 21.92 2.32
C MET A 211 -9.83 21.24 3.45
N ALA A 212 -10.44 21.10 4.63
CA ALA A 212 -9.82 20.37 5.74
C ALA A 212 -9.66 18.87 5.41
N THR A 213 -10.66 18.25 4.78
CA THR A 213 -10.58 16.83 4.37
C THR A 213 -9.56 16.62 3.25
N LEU A 214 -9.47 17.55 2.29
CA LEU A 214 -8.47 17.55 1.23
C LEU A 214 -7.05 17.70 1.79
N ALA A 215 -6.84 18.57 2.78
CA ALA A 215 -5.55 18.71 3.45
C ALA A 215 -5.12 17.41 4.14
N GLY A 216 -6.04 16.75 4.86
CA GLY A 216 -5.81 15.43 5.45
C GLY A 216 -5.47 14.37 4.40
N TRP A 217 -6.21 14.34 3.29
CA TRP A 217 -5.97 13.42 2.18
C TRP A 217 -4.59 13.65 1.54
N VAL A 218 -4.19 14.89 1.30
CA VAL A 218 -2.85 15.25 0.79
C VAL A 218 -1.75 14.72 1.71
N VAL A 219 -1.90 14.89 3.04
CA VAL A 219 -0.93 14.35 4.01
C VAL A 219 -0.81 12.83 3.90
N VAL A 220 -1.93 12.11 3.88
CA VAL A 220 -1.93 10.64 3.76
C VAL A 220 -1.34 10.19 2.42
N ALA A 221 -1.70 10.86 1.32
CA ALA A 221 -1.19 10.57 -0.03
C ALA A 221 0.34 10.77 -0.11
N MET A 222 0.87 11.84 0.49
CA MET A 222 2.31 12.07 0.59
C MET A 222 3.00 10.96 1.39
N LEU A 223 2.43 10.56 2.52
CA LEU A 223 2.99 9.47 3.33
C LEU A 223 2.96 8.13 2.58
N ALA A 224 1.86 7.81 1.89
CA ALA A 224 1.75 6.61 1.05
C ALA A 224 2.80 6.59 -0.07
N GLY A 225 2.94 7.70 -0.79
CA GLY A 225 3.94 7.85 -1.86
C GLY A 225 5.40 7.85 -1.37
N ARG A 226 5.66 8.10 -0.07
CA ARG A 226 6.99 7.94 0.54
C ARG A 226 7.30 6.51 0.96
N GLU A 227 6.31 5.75 1.39
CA GLU A 227 6.46 4.35 1.79
C GLU A 227 6.49 3.40 0.58
N TYR A 228 5.87 3.77 -0.54
CA TYR A 228 5.79 2.94 -1.75
C TYR A 228 7.15 2.37 -2.23
N PRO A 229 8.24 3.15 -2.42
CA PRO A 229 9.50 2.60 -2.90
C PRO A 229 10.09 1.54 -1.96
N LYS A 230 9.92 1.71 -0.64
CA LYS A 230 10.39 0.74 0.36
C LYS A 230 9.63 -0.57 0.25
N MET A 231 8.31 -0.49 0.10
CA MET A 231 7.45 -1.66 -0.07
C MET A 231 7.69 -2.36 -1.40
N LEU A 232 7.91 -1.59 -2.47
CA LEU A 232 8.27 -2.15 -3.77
C LEU A 232 9.58 -2.92 -3.71
N MET A 233 10.63 -2.36 -3.09
CA MET A 233 11.89 -3.07 -2.90
C MET A 233 11.73 -4.34 -2.07
N ALA A 234 10.98 -4.27 -0.95
CA ALA A 234 10.69 -5.45 -0.13
C ALA A 234 9.93 -6.53 -0.92
N ALA A 235 8.98 -6.13 -1.77
CA ALA A 235 8.21 -7.04 -2.62
C ALA A 235 9.07 -7.70 -3.70
N ILE A 236 9.98 -6.96 -4.34
CA ILE A 236 10.92 -7.51 -5.33
C ILE A 236 11.87 -8.50 -4.66
N MET A 237 12.42 -8.16 -3.48
CA MET A 237 13.28 -9.08 -2.73
C MET A 237 12.53 -10.34 -2.32
N ARG A 238 11.30 -10.20 -1.82
CA ARG A 238 10.44 -11.34 -1.48
C ARG A 238 10.09 -12.19 -2.69
N ARG A 239 9.80 -11.59 -3.83
CA ARG A 239 9.51 -12.33 -5.07
C ARG A 239 10.75 -13.08 -5.56
N ARG A 240 11.94 -12.47 -5.52
CA ARG A 240 13.21 -13.17 -5.78
C ARG A 240 13.48 -14.30 -4.78
N LEU A 241 12.95 -14.19 -3.56
CA LEU A 241 13.03 -15.25 -2.56
C LEU A 241 12.08 -16.41 -2.84
N GLU A 242 10.81 -16.09 -3.14
CA GLU A 242 9.68 -17.03 -3.30
C GLU A 242 9.62 -17.68 -4.68
N ASP A 243 9.95 -16.95 -5.75
CA ASP A 243 9.92 -17.49 -7.11
C ASP A 243 10.94 -18.60 -7.29
N GLY A 244 11.90 -18.76 -6.35
CA GLY A 244 12.77 -19.93 -6.29
C GLY A 244 13.30 -20.28 -7.67
N GLU A 245 13.53 -19.27 -8.53
CA GLU A 245 14.13 -19.52 -9.79
C GLU A 245 15.47 -20.12 -9.39
N ASN A 246 15.60 -21.40 -9.70
CA ASN A 246 16.82 -21.94 -10.25
C ASN A 246 17.18 -21.06 -11.47
N VAL A 247 17.42 -19.76 -11.27
CA VAL A 247 18.46 -19.08 -11.99
C VAL A 247 19.64 -19.98 -11.65
N PRO A 248 20.25 -20.65 -12.64
CA PRO A 248 21.53 -21.28 -12.39
C PRO A 248 22.34 -20.24 -11.63
N ALA A 249 22.83 -20.60 -10.44
CA ALA A 249 23.69 -19.72 -9.68
C ALA A 249 24.97 -19.58 -10.51
N ASP A 250 24.90 -18.75 -11.55
CA ASP A 250 25.99 -18.45 -12.44
C ASP A 250 27.08 -17.85 -11.56
N GLU A 251 28.35 -18.13 -11.86
CA GLU A 251 29.49 -17.66 -11.07
C GLU A 251 29.40 -16.15 -10.78
N ALA A 252 28.81 -15.38 -11.70
CA ALA A 252 28.51 -13.96 -11.56
C ALA A 252 27.53 -13.62 -10.42
N SER A 253 26.48 -14.41 -10.21
CA SER A 253 25.52 -14.20 -9.12
C SER A 253 26.13 -14.53 -7.76
N ARG A 254 26.96 -15.57 -7.69
CA ARG A 254 27.73 -15.92 -6.50
C ARG A 254 28.71 -14.79 -6.13
N ALA A 255 29.41 -14.23 -7.12
CA ALA A 255 30.31 -13.10 -6.92
C ALA A 255 29.57 -11.86 -6.36
N ILE A 256 28.37 -11.56 -6.85
CA ILE A 256 27.55 -10.45 -6.35
C ILE A 256 27.10 -10.71 -4.90
N LEU A 257 26.69 -11.94 -4.56
CA LEU A 257 26.31 -12.29 -3.19
C LEU A 257 27.52 -12.20 -2.25
N LEU A 258 28.70 -12.67 -2.67
CA LEU A 258 29.95 -12.50 -1.93
C LEU A 258 30.29 -11.03 -1.73
N GLN A 259 30.14 -10.20 -2.75
CA GLN A 259 30.34 -8.75 -2.61
C GLN A 259 29.33 -8.12 -1.64
N ALA A 260 28.06 -8.56 -1.66
CA ALA A 260 27.02 -8.08 -0.77
C ALA A 260 27.27 -8.44 0.71
N THR A 261 28.09 -9.46 1.00
CA THR A 261 28.50 -9.76 2.38
C THR A 261 29.39 -8.68 3.00
N GLN A 262 30.03 -7.85 2.19
CA GLN A 262 30.91 -6.75 2.64
C GLN A 262 30.16 -5.42 2.86
N GLY A 263 28.82 -5.41 2.72
CA GLY A 263 28.02 -4.19 2.81
C GLY A 263 27.77 -3.69 4.24
N GLU A 264 27.55 -2.38 4.40
CA GLU A 264 27.32 -1.74 5.72
C GLU A 264 25.94 -2.00 6.34
N ARG A 265 25.07 -2.77 5.68
CA ARG A 265 23.68 -2.99 6.07
C ARG A 265 23.46 -4.44 6.51
N ALA A 266 23.15 -4.64 7.80
CA ALA A 266 22.98 -5.97 8.38
C ALA A 266 21.91 -6.82 7.68
N ASP A 267 20.79 -6.22 7.27
CA ASP A 267 19.71 -6.92 6.57
C ASP A 267 20.15 -7.48 5.22
N VAL A 268 20.97 -6.72 4.48
CA VAL A 268 21.51 -7.12 3.18
C VAL A 268 22.57 -8.21 3.34
N VAL A 269 23.48 -8.07 4.32
CA VAL A 269 24.53 -9.05 4.58
C VAL A 269 23.95 -10.39 5.03
N ILE A 270 23.00 -10.37 5.96
CA ILE A 270 22.38 -11.61 6.47
C ILE A 270 21.65 -12.34 5.35
N TYR A 271 20.91 -11.62 4.51
CA TYR A 271 20.24 -12.17 3.33
C TYR A 271 21.24 -12.82 2.36
N ALA A 272 22.35 -12.14 2.07
CA ALA A 272 23.37 -12.65 1.16
C ALA A 272 23.95 -13.97 1.67
N LEU A 273 24.21 -14.07 2.98
CA LEU A 273 24.69 -15.31 3.61
C LEU A 273 23.65 -16.45 3.56
N GLU A 274 22.37 -16.17 3.80
CA GLU A 274 21.31 -17.18 3.67
C GLU A 274 21.19 -17.73 2.25
N ARG A 275 21.38 -16.87 1.25
CA ARG A 275 21.35 -17.26 -0.16
C ARG A 275 22.59 -18.05 -0.56
N LEU A 276 23.78 -17.67 -0.10
CA LEU A 276 25.01 -18.41 -0.36
C LEU A 276 24.95 -19.83 0.22
N ASP A 277 24.41 -20.00 1.43
CA ASP A 277 24.24 -21.32 2.06
C ASP A 277 23.29 -22.25 1.27
N ALA A 278 22.39 -21.70 0.46
CA ALA A 278 21.47 -22.45 -0.40
C ALA A 278 22.07 -22.80 -1.78
N THR A 279 23.29 -22.35 -2.10
CA THR A 279 23.98 -22.65 -3.37
C THR A 279 24.98 -23.80 -3.24
N GLU A 280 25.27 -24.49 -4.35
CA GLU A 280 26.34 -25.51 -4.37
C GLU A 280 27.69 -24.88 -4.02
N GLY A 281 28.26 -25.32 -2.89
CA GLY A 281 29.51 -24.81 -2.34
C GLY A 281 29.37 -23.75 -1.24
N GLY A 282 28.15 -23.36 -0.86
CA GLY A 282 27.87 -22.59 0.35
C GLY A 282 28.57 -21.22 0.46
N THR A 283 28.52 -20.64 1.66
CA THR A 283 29.35 -19.48 2.01
C THR A 283 30.80 -19.93 2.25
N PRO A 284 31.81 -19.37 1.56
CA PRO A 284 33.21 -19.72 1.81
C PRO A 284 33.64 -19.41 3.24
N THR A 285 34.34 -20.35 3.88
CA THR A 285 34.83 -20.18 5.26
C THR A 285 35.63 -18.90 5.45
N ALA A 286 36.49 -18.54 4.48
CA ALA A 286 37.24 -17.28 4.50
C ALA A 286 36.35 -16.03 4.60
N THR A 287 35.19 -16.04 3.94
CA THR A 287 34.22 -14.92 4.03
C THR A 287 33.60 -14.87 5.42
N LEU A 288 33.21 -16.02 5.97
CA LEU A 288 32.65 -16.09 7.32
C LEU A 288 33.66 -15.64 8.39
N LEU A 289 34.94 -15.98 8.22
CA LEU A 289 36.02 -15.53 9.09
C LEU A 289 36.17 -13.99 9.05
N SER A 290 36.12 -13.38 7.87
CA SER A 290 36.17 -11.91 7.74
C SER A 290 35.00 -11.19 8.42
N LEU A 291 33.83 -11.83 8.50
CA LEU A 291 32.63 -11.26 9.11
C LEU A 291 32.64 -11.31 10.64
N LEU A 292 33.59 -12.01 11.27
CA LEU A 292 33.78 -11.98 12.72
C LEU A 292 34.20 -10.59 13.22
N ASP A 293 34.80 -9.76 12.35
CA ASP A 293 35.23 -8.40 12.69
C ASP A 293 34.30 -7.31 12.14
N HIS A 294 33.17 -7.69 11.54
CA HIS A 294 32.20 -6.75 10.98
C HIS A 294 31.67 -5.77 12.05
N PRO A 295 31.50 -4.46 11.76
CA PRO A 295 31.09 -3.46 12.76
C PRO A 295 29.74 -3.76 13.41
N LEU A 296 28.81 -4.36 12.66
CA LEU A 296 27.46 -4.66 13.12
C LEU A 296 27.40 -5.98 13.94
N PRO A 297 26.92 -5.96 15.19
CA PRO A 297 26.85 -7.15 16.06
C PRO A 297 25.93 -8.25 15.51
N ALA A 298 24.85 -7.86 14.81
CA ALA A 298 23.91 -8.80 14.21
C ALA A 298 24.56 -9.69 13.13
N VAL A 299 25.50 -9.12 12.36
CA VAL A 299 26.26 -9.83 11.33
C VAL A 299 27.24 -10.79 11.98
N ARG A 300 28.00 -10.34 13.01
CA ARG A 300 28.94 -11.19 13.76
C ARG A 300 28.26 -12.44 14.31
N ARG A 301 27.07 -12.31 14.93
CA ARG A 301 26.30 -13.45 15.44
C ARG A 301 25.92 -14.46 14.34
N HIS A 302 25.54 -13.97 13.17
CA HIS A 302 25.16 -14.82 12.03
C HIS A 302 26.36 -15.52 11.39
N ALA A 303 27.55 -14.89 11.43
CA ALA A 303 28.80 -15.53 11.03
C ALA A 303 29.21 -16.63 12.02
N ILE A 304 29.16 -16.34 13.34
CA ILE A 304 29.46 -17.31 14.41
C ILE A 304 28.58 -18.55 14.30
N ALA A 305 27.27 -18.37 14.15
CA ALA A 305 26.33 -19.50 14.04
C ALA A 305 26.59 -20.38 12.81
N ARG A 306 27.16 -19.82 11.73
CA ARG A 306 27.52 -20.58 10.52
C ARG A 306 28.84 -21.31 10.70
N LEU A 307 29.86 -20.64 11.24
CA LEU A 307 31.16 -21.22 11.55
C LEU A 307 31.06 -22.40 12.54
N ALA A 308 30.15 -22.29 13.51
CA ALA A 308 29.86 -23.37 14.45
C ALA A 308 29.32 -24.64 13.75
N ARG A 309 28.57 -24.48 12.65
CA ARG A 309 27.98 -25.61 11.91
C ARG A 309 28.97 -26.28 10.96
N THR A 310 30.00 -25.56 10.51
CA THR A 310 31.02 -26.12 9.60
C THR A 310 31.99 -27.07 10.31
N GLY A 311 32.26 -26.88 11.61
CA GLY A 311 33.13 -27.77 12.39
C GLY A 311 34.60 -27.80 11.95
N ASP A 312 35.03 -26.85 11.12
CA ASP A 312 36.40 -26.75 10.63
C ASP A 312 37.35 -26.25 11.74
N THR A 313 38.54 -26.85 11.86
CA THR A 313 39.60 -26.44 12.79
C THR A 313 39.93 -24.95 12.71
N ALA A 314 39.99 -24.38 11.50
CA ALA A 314 40.24 -22.95 11.30
C ALA A 314 39.10 -22.07 11.83
N ALA A 315 37.86 -22.58 11.83
CA ALA A 315 36.72 -21.88 12.39
C ALA A 315 36.77 -21.85 13.93
N VAL A 316 37.20 -22.95 14.56
CA VAL A 316 37.33 -23.06 16.02
C VAL A 316 38.35 -22.04 16.55
N ASP A 317 39.56 -22.01 15.98
CA ASP A 317 40.64 -21.11 16.42
C ASP A 317 40.25 -19.62 16.27
N ALA A 318 39.52 -19.29 15.21
CA ALA A 318 39.05 -17.94 14.96
C ALA A 318 37.94 -17.51 15.94
N LEU A 319 37.03 -18.43 16.28
CA LEU A 319 35.99 -18.18 17.28
C LEU A 319 36.60 -17.98 18.68
N GLU A 320 37.62 -18.75 19.06
CA GLU A 320 38.36 -18.56 20.32
C GLU A 320 39.10 -17.22 20.35
N SER A 321 39.78 -16.88 19.27
CA SER A 321 40.48 -15.59 19.13
C SER A 321 39.52 -14.40 19.26
N ARG A 322 38.35 -14.48 18.61
CA ARG A 322 37.32 -13.43 18.72
C ARG A 322 36.72 -13.35 20.13
N ARG A 323 36.61 -14.48 20.85
CA ARG A 323 36.11 -14.52 22.24
C ARG A 323 36.98 -13.71 23.19
N ALA A 324 38.31 -13.68 22.97
CA ALA A 324 39.23 -12.92 23.80
C ALA A 324 39.01 -11.40 23.72
N VAL A 325 38.50 -10.90 22.58
CA VAL A 325 38.43 -9.46 22.28
C VAL A 325 36.99 -8.92 22.27
N GLU A 326 35.97 -9.76 22.09
CA GLU A 326 34.57 -9.32 22.01
C GLU A 326 34.04 -8.81 23.36
N THR A 327 33.55 -7.58 23.37
CA THR A 327 33.04 -6.88 24.56
C THR A 327 31.51 -6.92 24.67
N LEU A 328 30.79 -7.17 23.57
CA LEU A 328 29.32 -7.13 23.58
C LEU A 328 28.71 -8.43 24.15
N PRO A 329 27.78 -8.33 25.14
CA PRO A 329 27.18 -9.49 25.80
C PRO A 329 26.48 -10.46 24.84
N ASP A 330 25.72 -9.93 23.87
CA ASP A 330 24.93 -10.73 22.93
C ASP A 330 25.81 -11.58 21.99
N VAL A 331 26.97 -11.05 21.60
CA VAL A 331 27.91 -11.74 20.72
C VAL A 331 28.74 -12.75 21.53
N ARG A 332 29.15 -12.41 22.76
CA ARG A 332 29.76 -13.37 23.70
C ARG A 332 28.86 -14.58 23.95
N GLY A 333 27.56 -14.36 24.16
CA GLY A 333 26.60 -15.45 24.33
C GLY A 333 26.46 -16.33 23.09
N ALA A 334 26.66 -15.80 21.88
CA ALA A 334 26.73 -16.60 20.66
C ALA A 334 28.02 -17.43 20.58
N LEU A 335 29.17 -16.83 20.92
CA LEU A 335 30.48 -17.52 20.94
C LEU A 335 30.51 -18.68 21.95
N LEU A 336 29.93 -18.50 23.14
CA LEU A 336 29.87 -19.55 24.16
C LEU A 336 29.02 -20.76 23.73
N ARG A 337 27.95 -20.52 22.98
CA ARG A 337 27.11 -21.60 22.42
C ARG A 337 27.74 -22.31 21.24
N ALA A 338 28.69 -21.66 20.56
CA ALA A 338 29.39 -22.23 19.41
C ALA A 338 30.61 -23.09 19.81
N ALA A 339 31.07 -23.00 21.07
CA ALA A 339 32.22 -23.74 21.60
C ALA A 339 31.84 -25.05 22.33
N LEU A 340 30.56 -25.45 22.26
CA LEU A 340 30.01 -26.72 22.76
C LEU A 340 29.67 -27.61 21.56
#